data_AF-A0A6J6A0Q4-F1
#
_entry.id   AF-A0A6J6A0Q4-F1
#
_cell.length_a   1.000
_cell.length_b   1.000
_cell.length_c   1.000
_cell.angle_alpha   90.00
_cell.angle_beta   90.00
_cell.angle_gamma   90.00
#
_symmetry.space_group_name_H-M   'P 1'
#
loop_
_entity.id
_entity.type
_entity.pdbx_description
1 polymer ?
#
loop_
_entity_poly.entity_id
_entity_poly.type
_entity_poly.pdbx_seq_one_letter_code
_entity_poly.pdbx_strand_id
1 'polypeptide(L)' 'MTVAGIRFDTSGRGSNGSRWQRAMRSSSGFKVRHPNGL' A
#
# COMPACT_ATOMS: atom_id res chain seq x y z
N MET A 1 2.07 4.03 -3.76
CA MET A 1 2.72 4.30 -5.07
C MET A 1 2.65 3.05 -5.93
N THR A 2 2.40 3.24 -7.23
CA THR A 2 2.22 2.18 -8.22
C THR A 2 3.12 2.50 -9.41
N VAL A 3 3.88 1.52 -9.92
CA VAL A 3 4.73 1.67 -11.12
C VAL A 3 4.35 0.56 -12.08
N ALA A 4 4.05 0.92 -13.34
CA ALA A 4 3.56 -0.03 -14.35
C ALA A 4 2.38 -0.89 -13.85
N GLY A 5 1.49 -0.30 -13.04
CA GLY A 5 0.33 -1.00 -12.46
C GLY A 5 0.64 -1.94 -11.29
N ILE A 6 1.89 -2.08 -10.86
CA ILE A 6 2.28 -2.90 -9.70
C ILE A 6 2.57 -1.99 -8.50
N ARG A 7 2.04 -2.37 -7.34
CA ARG A 7 2.21 -1.62 -6.10
C ARG A 7 3.59 -1.89 -5.51
N PHE A 8 4.30 -0.84 -5.14
CA PHE A 8 5.51 -0.96 -4.33
C PHE A 8 5.14 -0.84 -2.84
N ASP A 9 5.55 -1.81 -2.03
CA ASP A 9 5.27 -1.86 -0.59
C ASP A 9 6.42 -2.52 0.18
N THR A 10 6.92 -1.80 1.20
CA THR A 10 8.02 -2.27 2.06
C THR A 10 7.57 -3.32 3.07
N SER A 11 6.28 -3.37 3.40
CA SER A 11 5.71 -4.34 4.36
C SER A 11 5.44 -5.73 3.77
N GLY A 12 5.35 -5.85 2.43
CA GLY A 12 5.07 -7.11 1.74
C GLY A 12 6.28 -8.03 1.50
N ARG A 13 7.50 -7.61 1.88
CA ARG A 13 8.74 -8.35 1.56
C ARG A 13 8.78 -9.76 2.16
N GLY A 14 8.11 -9.99 3.30
CA GLY A 14 8.15 -11.26 4.02
C GLY A 14 7.45 -12.43 3.32
N SER A 15 6.38 -12.17 2.54
CA SER A 15 5.58 -13.24 1.93
C SER A 15 6.27 -13.89 0.72
N ASN A 16 6.82 -13.06 -0.18
CA ASN A 16 7.28 -13.52 -1.51
C ASN A 16 8.71 -13.02 -1.84
N GLY A 17 9.44 -12.49 -0.85
CA GLY A 17 10.79 -11.92 -1.03
C GLY A 17 10.85 -10.59 -1.82
N SER A 18 9.74 -10.19 -2.47
CA SER A 18 9.64 -9.00 -3.31
C SER A 18 8.90 -7.85 -2.62
N ARG A 19 9.36 -6.62 -2.88
CA ARG A 19 8.64 -5.38 -2.51
C ARG A 19 7.57 -4.99 -3.54
N TRP A 20 7.49 -5.70 -4.66
CA TRP A 20 6.51 -5.49 -5.70
C TRP A 20 5.32 -6.42 -5.51
N GLN A 21 4.13 -5.85 -5.37
CA GLN A 21 2.91 -6.54 -5.01
C GLN A 21 1.84 -6.28 -6.08
N ARG A 22 1.25 -7.35 -6.62
CA ARG A 22 0.16 -7.27 -7.60
C ARG A 22 -1.18 -6.92 -6.94
N ALA A 23 -1.42 -7.40 -5.73
CA ALA A 23 -2.64 -7.13 -4.98
C ALA A 23 -2.60 -5.75 -4.31
N MET A 24 -3.75 -5.08 -4.24
CA MET A 24 -3.93 -3.91 -3.40
C MET A 24 -4.02 -4.30 -1.92
N ARG A 25 -3.64 -3.38 -1.04
CA ARG A 25 -3.80 -3.55 0.41
C ARG A 25 -5.22 -3.16 0.79
N SER A 26 -5.81 -3.91 1.72
CA SER A 26 -7.08 -3.51 2.34
C SER A 26 -6.92 -2.21 3.13
N SER A 27 -7.89 -1.31 3.01
CA SER A 27 -8.01 -0.11 3.82
C SER A 27 -8.67 -0.36 5.19
N SER A 28 -9.04 -1.62 5.50
CA SER A 28 -9.62 -1.97 6.79
C SER A 28 -8.69 -1.60 7.95
N GLY A 29 -9.26 -1.00 8.99
CA GLY A 29 -8.53 -0.53 10.18
C GLY A 29 -7.87 0.85 10.02
N PHE A 30 -7.83 1.44 8.83
CA PHE A 30 -7.37 2.81 8.64
C PHE A 30 -8.54 3.79 8.82
N LYS A 31 -8.24 4.95 9.43
CA LYS A 31 -9.19 6.08 9.56
C LYS A 31 -8.56 7.34 9.01
N VAL A 32 -9.35 8.14 8.31
CA VAL A 32 -8.91 9.43 7.77
C VAL A 32 -8.44 10.31 8.93
N ARG A 33 -7.24 10.88 8.79
CA ARG A 33 -6.63 11.80 9.77
C ARG A 33 -6.42 13.20 9.20
N HIS A 34 -6.79 13.40 7.94
CA HIS A 34 -6.59 14.69 7.30
C HIS A 34 -7.53 15.74 7.92
N PRO A 35 -7.01 16.88 8.40
CA PRO A 35 -7.87 17.98 8.84
C PRO A 35 -8.66 18.54 7.66
N ASN A 36 -9.92 18.92 7.87
CA ASN A 36 -10.71 19.56 6.80
C ASN A 36 -10.06 20.91 6.42
N GLY A 37 -9.86 21.14 5.12
CA GLY A 37 -9.45 22.44 4.58
C GLY A 37 -7.95 22.76 4.63
N LEU A 38 -7.09 21.77 4.89
CA LEU A 38 -5.66 21.82 4.54
C LEU A 38 -5.43 21.26 3.13
#